data_AF-A0A2J0LFS7-F1
#
_entry.id   AF-A0A2J0LFS7-F1
#
_cell.length_a   1.000
_cell.length_b   1.000
_cell.length_c   1.000
_cell.angle_alpha   90.00
_cell.angle_beta   90.00
_cell.angle_gamma   90.00
#
_symmetry.space_group_name_H-M   'P 1'
#
loop_
_entity.id
_entity.type
_entity.pdbx_description
1 polymer ?
#
loop_
_entity_poly.entity_id
_entity_poly.type
_entity_poly.pdbx_seq_one_letter_code
_entity_poly.pdbx_strand_id
1 'polypeptide(L)'
;RQMEDILTTCVKTDNPKDREELKNFLRQSFQPGELLSFIGRKNIQLSVDIKEFTGRVLDVSRKEEMAQHGEGFWSDHWTYNLDLIESYLSVYPEQLRALLLERKNFEFFLNDHYILPRDHRYVMTERGVRQYTSVYDGKKEIKSVEKGFRLRTHNGQGQVYQTNLLCKLLCLIVNKTATLDPSGIGIEMEADKPNWYDALNGLPGLLGSSISETLELKRYALFLLQAIDAIGLDDRAEIPVFIELFSFIRNLTDVLATENEPLEYWKKAGDIKEMYRKSVREGINGDEENLRIYVIRTFLMRVIDRVDMAEKKARSDQGFLPTYFFHEVTQCEAVKESDKAKHGCVVPLAFKRHDLPLFLEGYVHALRTMPGAQQARELYNSVRTSELFDRKLKMYKVNAPLASQTDEIGRARVFPPGWLENESV
;
A
#
# COMPACT_ATOMS: atom_id res chain seq x y z
N ARG A 1 26.48 -26.94 7.84
CA ARG A 1 26.74 -28.02 8.83
C ARG A 1 25.50 -28.88 9.01
N GLN A 2 24.41 -28.37 9.60
CA GLN A 2 23.18 -29.15 9.79
C GLN A 2 22.64 -29.81 8.50
N MET A 3 22.63 -29.08 7.37
CA MET A 3 22.23 -29.65 6.07
C MET A 3 23.14 -30.81 5.62
N GLU A 4 24.44 -30.71 5.85
CA GLU A 4 25.40 -31.76 5.47
C GLU A 4 25.18 -33.03 6.30
N ASP A 5 24.88 -32.86 7.59
CA ASP A 5 24.59 -33.95 8.52
C ASP A 5 23.28 -34.66 8.10
N ILE A 6 22.25 -33.90 7.71
CA ILE A 6 21.00 -34.45 7.17
C ILE A 6 21.28 -35.26 5.91
N LEU A 7 22.02 -34.71 4.93
CA LEU A 7 22.33 -35.43 3.69
C LEU A 7 23.17 -36.69 3.94
N THR A 8 24.12 -36.65 4.88
CA THR A 8 24.99 -37.78 5.21
C THR A 8 24.21 -38.92 5.88
N THR A 9 23.23 -38.59 6.71
CA THR A 9 22.44 -39.57 7.49
C THR A 9 21.21 -40.09 6.74
N CYS A 10 20.60 -39.25 5.89
CA CYS A 10 19.29 -39.53 5.30
C CYS A 10 19.35 -39.97 3.82
N VAL A 11 20.48 -39.80 3.13
CA VAL A 11 20.66 -40.26 1.73
C VAL A 11 21.55 -41.51 1.74
N LYS A 12 21.15 -42.59 1.05
CA LYS A 12 21.95 -43.82 0.98
C LYS A 12 23.31 -43.56 0.30
N THR A 13 24.34 -44.23 0.80
CA THR A 13 25.78 -44.00 0.49
C THR A 13 26.23 -44.46 -0.89
N ASP A 14 25.38 -45.16 -1.62
CA ASP A 14 25.81 -46.01 -2.75
C ASP A 14 26.14 -45.19 -4.01
N ASN A 15 25.85 -43.88 -3.99
CA ASN A 15 26.17 -42.95 -5.06
C ASN A 15 26.51 -41.54 -4.53
N PRO A 16 27.81 -41.20 -4.40
CA PRO A 16 28.26 -39.87 -3.95
C PRO A 16 27.72 -38.71 -4.81
N LYS A 17 27.39 -38.99 -6.08
CA LYS A 17 26.84 -38.00 -7.02
C LYS A 17 25.45 -37.52 -6.60
N ASP A 18 24.62 -38.40 -6.05
CA ASP A 18 23.24 -38.07 -5.67
C ASP A 18 23.21 -37.10 -4.48
N ARG A 19 24.13 -37.29 -3.53
CA ARG A 19 24.31 -36.38 -2.39
C ARG A 19 24.74 -34.98 -2.84
N GLU A 20 25.71 -34.90 -3.74
CA GLU A 20 26.18 -33.62 -4.26
C GLU A 20 25.14 -32.91 -5.16
N GLU A 21 24.40 -33.65 -6.00
CA GLU A 21 23.31 -33.09 -6.78
C GLU A 21 22.19 -32.53 -5.88
N LEU A 22 21.79 -33.27 -4.85
CA LEU A 22 20.76 -32.82 -3.90
C LEU A 22 21.24 -31.64 -3.05
N LYS A 23 22.52 -31.64 -2.65
CA LYS A 23 23.14 -30.51 -1.95
C LYS A 23 23.14 -29.24 -2.79
N ASN A 24 23.44 -29.35 -4.09
CA ASN A 24 23.40 -28.22 -5.00
C ASN A 24 21.98 -27.70 -5.22
N PHE A 25 20.99 -28.59 -5.31
CA PHE A 25 19.57 -28.21 -5.34
C PHE A 25 19.16 -27.45 -4.07
N LEU A 26 19.46 -27.99 -2.89
CA LEU A 26 19.08 -27.42 -1.59
C LEU A 26 19.83 -26.12 -1.23
N ARG A 27 20.87 -25.76 -1.98
CA ARG A 27 21.54 -24.45 -1.87
C ARG A 27 20.78 -23.33 -2.58
N GLN A 28 19.85 -23.67 -3.46
CA GLN A 28 18.97 -22.73 -4.15
C GLN A 28 17.63 -22.64 -3.42
N SER A 29 16.82 -21.65 -3.74
CA SER A 29 15.43 -21.57 -3.26
C SER A 29 14.61 -22.68 -3.91
N PHE A 30 13.79 -23.37 -3.12
CA PHE A 30 12.95 -24.48 -3.58
C PHE A 30 11.60 -24.50 -2.86
N GLN A 31 10.58 -25.05 -3.51
CA GLN A 31 9.33 -25.42 -2.87
C GLN A 31 9.37 -26.88 -2.40
N PRO A 32 8.65 -27.27 -1.32
CA PRO A 32 8.60 -28.66 -0.87
C PRO A 32 8.23 -29.66 -1.99
N GLY A 33 7.30 -29.29 -2.87
CA GLY A 33 6.92 -30.12 -4.02
C GLY A 33 8.03 -30.31 -5.07
N GLU A 34 8.90 -29.30 -5.24
CA GLU A 34 10.06 -29.39 -6.14
C GLU A 34 11.13 -30.32 -5.58
N LEU A 35 11.38 -30.27 -4.26
CA LEU A 35 12.28 -31.20 -3.58
C LEU A 35 11.83 -32.66 -3.78
N LEU A 36 10.55 -32.94 -3.55
CA LEU A 36 9.96 -34.27 -3.75
C LEU A 36 10.09 -34.71 -5.22
N SER A 37 9.80 -33.81 -6.15
CA SER A 37 9.91 -34.07 -7.59
C SER A 37 11.36 -34.32 -8.02
N PHE A 38 12.33 -33.59 -7.45
CA PHE A 38 13.75 -33.75 -7.72
C PHE A 38 14.26 -35.12 -7.29
N ILE A 39 13.93 -35.53 -6.05
CA ILE A 39 14.29 -36.86 -5.50
C ILE A 39 13.70 -37.97 -6.37
N GLY A 40 12.42 -37.85 -6.74
CA GLY A 40 11.75 -38.83 -7.60
C GLY A 40 12.35 -38.93 -9.00
N ARG A 41 12.59 -37.80 -9.68
CA ARG A 41 13.16 -37.76 -11.03
C ARG A 41 14.59 -38.30 -11.10
N LYS A 42 15.39 -38.03 -10.07
CA LYS A 42 16.77 -38.49 -9.96
C LYS A 42 16.89 -39.88 -9.32
N ASN A 43 15.77 -40.46 -8.88
CA ASN A 43 15.69 -41.75 -8.20
C ASN A 43 16.62 -41.86 -6.99
N ILE A 44 16.79 -40.75 -6.25
CA ILE A 44 17.67 -40.66 -5.10
C ILE A 44 17.12 -41.54 -3.97
N GLN A 45 17.93 -42.48 -3.51
CA GLN A 45 17.52 -43.42 -2.47
C GLN A 45 17.74 -42.81 -1.08
N LEU A 46 16.66 -42.69 -0.30
CA LEU A 46 16.70 -42.21 1.08
C LEU A 46 16.80 -43.39 2.06
N SER A 47 17.49 -43.18 3.17
CA SER A 47 17.56 -44.13 4.30
C SER A 47 16.42 -43.96 5.30
N VAL A 48 15.64 -42.88 5.17
CA VAL A 48 14.46 -42.56 5.99
C VAL A 48 13.22 -42.36 5.11
N ASP A 49 12.04 -42.29 5.72
CA ASP A 49 10.82 -41.96 4.99
C ASP A 49 10.90 -40.56 4.37
N ILE A 50 10.27 -40.38 3.20
CA ILE A 50 10.31 -39.12 2.46
C ILE A 50 9.74 -37.95 3.28
N LYS A 51 8.70 -38.16 4.09
CA LYS A 51 8.13 -37.11 4.94
C LYS A 51 9.10 -36.71 6.05
N GLU A 52 9.77 -37.68 6.65
CA GLU A 52 10.78 -37.44 7.66
C GLU A 52 11.97 -36.65 7.09
N PHE A 53 12.46 -37.04 5.91
CA PHE A 53 13.51 -36.31 5.21
C PHE A 53 13.09 -34.86 4.91
N THR A 54 11.91 -34.65 4.33
CA THR A 54 11.39 -33.32 4.03
C THR A 54 11.26 -32.48 5.30
N GLY A 55 10.73 -33.04 6.40
CA GLY A 55 10.64 -32.34 7.69
C GLY A 55 12.02 -31.86 8.17
N ARG A 56 13.01 -32.75 8.21
CA ARG A 56 14.39 -32.40 8.62
C ARG A 56 15.02 -31.32 7.75
N VAL A 57 14.80 -31.37 6.43
CA VAL A 57 15.28 -30.34 5.50
C VAL A 57 14.60 -29.00 5.78
N LEU A 58 13.28 -29.00 5.99
CA LEU A 58 12.53 -27.77 6.27
C LEU A 58 12.91 -27.14 7.61
N ASP A 59 13.18 -27.94 8.64
CA ASP A 59 13.60 -27.47 9.98
C ASP A 59 14.90 -26.66 9.95
N VAL A 60 15.78 -26.91 8.97
CA VAL A 60 17.05 -26.18 8.79
C VAL A 60 17.00 -25.18 7.63
N SER A 61 15.87 -25.11 6.92
CA SER A 61 15.65 -24.18 5.82
C SER A 61 15.23 -22.82 6.34
N ARG A 62 15.46 -21.78 5.55
CA ARG A 62 14.94 -20.44 5.82
C ARG A 62 13.76 -20.19 4.90
N LYS A 63 12.65 -19.72 5.47
CA LYS A 63 11.53 -19.22 4.67
C LYS A 63 12.01 -18.00 3.88
N GLU A 64 11.83 -18.05 2.57
CA GLU A 64 11.98 -16.90 1.69
C GLU A 64 10.60 -16.50 1.19
N GLU A 65 10.26 -15.22 1.33
CA GLU A 65 9.00 -14.70 0.80
C GLU A 65 9.23 -14.28 -0.65
N MET A 66 8.57 -15.00 -1.57
CA MET A 66 8.56 -14.64 -2.99
C MET A 66 7.23 -13.96 -3.32
N ALA A 67 7.32 -12.80 -3.95
CA ALA A 67 6.18 -12.10 -4.52
C ALA A 67 6.46 -11.90 -6.01
N GLN A 68 5.46 -12.18 -6.84
CA GLN A 68 5.48 -11.84 -8.26
C GLN A 68 4.39 -10.82 -8.51
N HIS A 69 4.75 -9.71 -9.15
CA HIS A 69 3.77 -8.72 -9.57
C HIS A 69 2.77 -9.36 -10.54
N GLY A 70 1.48 -9.15 -10.28
CA GLY A 70 0.39 -9.65 -11.12
C GLY A 70 -0.10 -8.57 -12.08
N GLU A 71 -0.82 -7.58 -11.55
CA GLU A 71 -1.55 -6.60 -12.36
C GLU A 71 -1.25 -5.16 -11.92
N GLY A 72 -1.63 -4.77 -10.70
CA GLY A 72 -1.36 -3.45 -10.14
C GLY A 72 -1.32 -3.48 -8.61
N PHE A 73 -1.43 -2.31 -7.96
CA PHE A 73 -1.39 -2.20 -6.51
C PHE A 73 -2.72 -1.67 -5.96
N TRP A 74 -3.46 -2.52 -5.26
CA TRP A 74 -4.71 -2.12 -4.60
C TRP A 74 -4.44 -1.03 -3.56
N SER A 75 -5.28 0.00 -3.61
CA SER A 75 -5.06 1.25 -2.89
C SER A 75 -5.22 1.11 -1.37
N ASP A 76 -5.92 0.08 -0.89
CA ASP A 76 -6.25 -0.25 0.51
C ASP A 76 -5.33 -1.28 1.17
N HIS A 77 -4.56 -2.09 0.42
CA HIS A 77 -3.82 -3.24 0.99
C HIS A 77 -2.88 -2.89 2.15
N TRP A 78 -2.39 -1.66 2.19
CA TRP A 78 -1.52 -1.18 3.26
C TRP A 78 -2.26 -1.03 4.59
N THR A 79 -3.58 -0.78 4.58
CA THR A 79 -4.39 -0.46 5.76
C THR A 79 -4.47 -1.63 6.75
N TYR A 80 -4.57 -2.86 6.23
CA TYR A 80 -4.70 -4.10 7.00
C TYR A 80 -3.55 -4.39 7.98
N ASN A 81 -2.36 -3.81 7.74
CA ASN A 81 -1.23 -3.99 8.65
C ASN A 81 -1.53 -3.46 10.06
N LEU A 82 -2.28 -2.36 10.15
CA LEU A 82 -2.59 -1.75 11.44
C LEU A 82 -3.59 -2.59 12.23
N ASP A 83 -4.55 -3.25 11.57
CA ASP A 83 -5.46 -4.19 12.22
C ASP A 83 -4.67 -5.34 12.90
N LEU A 84 -3.62 -5.85 12.24
CA LEU A 84 -2.75 -6.89 12.80
C LEU A 84 -1.89 -6.36 13.95
N ILE A 85 -1.34 -5.14 13.83
CA ILE A 85 -0.53 -4.50 14.87
C ILE A 85 -1.39 -4.25 16.12
N GLU A 86 -2.57 -3.65 15.97
CA GLU A 86 -3.49 -3.39 17.08
C GLU A 86 -3.99 -4.69 17.71
N SER A 87 -4.32 -5.70 16.91
CA SER A 87 -4.71 -7.01 17.43
C SER A 87 -3.60 -7.65 18.27
N TYR A 88 -2.35 -7.60 17.80
CA TYR A 88 -1.20 -8.10 18.55
C TYR A 88 -1.00 -7.34 19.87
N LEU A 89 -1.04 -6.00 19.82
CA LEU A 89 -0.83 -5.14 21.00
C LEU A 89 -2.00 -5.18 21.99
N SER A 90 -3.20 -5.56 21.55
CA SER A 90 -4.34 -5.78 22.45
C SER A 90 -4.11 -6.95 23.41
N VAL A 91 -3.28 -7.93 23.00
CA VAL A 91 -2.89 -9.09 23.80
C VAL A 91 -1.55 -8.85 24.51
N TYR A 92 -0.60 -8.19 23.83
CA TYR A 92 0.77 -7.96 24.32
C TYR A 92 1.13 -6.46 24.33
N PRO A 93 0.46 -5.63 25.16
CA PRO A 93 0.66 -4.18 25.16
C PRO A 93 2.08 -3.78 25.58
N GLU A 94 2.74 -4.58 26.40
CA GLU A 94 4.13 -4.36 26.84
C GLU A 94 5.14 -4.46 25.70
N GLN A 95 4.77 -5.09 24.58
CA GLN A 95 5.64 -5.25 23.40
C GLN A 95 5.67 -4.01 22.50
N LEU A 96 4.90 -2.96 22.81
CA LEU A 96 4.79 -1.76 21.96
C LEU A 96 6.16 -1.16 21.59
N ARG A 97 7.00 -0.89 22.60
CA ARG A 97 8.34 -0.32 22.40
C ARG A 97 9.23 -1.27 21.60
N ALA A 98 9.22 -2.54 21.98
CA ALA A 98 10.04 -3.56 21.34
C ALA A 98 9.69 -3.72 19.86
N LEU A 99 8.39 -3.75 19.54
CA LEU A 99 7.85 -3.89 18.19
C LEU A 99 8.19 -2.68 17.31
N LEU A 100 7.98 -1.46 17.82
CA LEU A 100 8.14 -0.24 17.02
C LEU A 100 9.59 0.18 16.81
N LEU A 101 10.47 -0.04 17.80
CA LEU A 101 11.80 0.60 17.85
C LEU A 101 12.97 -0.37 17.97
N GLU A 102 12.83 -1.40 18.80
CA GLU A 102 13.97 -2.24 19.20
C GLU A 102 14.22 -3.38 18.20
N ARG A 103 13.16 -3.93 17.61
CA ARG A 103 13.26 -4.88 16.49
C ARG A 103 13.69 -4.14 15.22
N LYS A 104 14.98 -4.27 14.88
CA LYS A 104 15.62 -3.64 13.71
C LYS A 104 15.82 -4.60 12.54
N ASN A 105 14.87 -5.51 12.33
CA ASN A 105 14.94 -6.55 11.29
C ASN A 105 13.87 -6.37 10.21
N PHE A 106 13.24 -5.20 10.13
CA PHE A 106 12.25 -4.91 9.09
C PHE A 106 12.97 -4.51 7.80
N GLU A 107 12.65 -5.20 6.72
CA GLU A 107 13.20 -4.97 5.38
C GLU A 107 12.16 -4.30 4.48
N PHE A 108 12.59 -3.71 3.36
CA PHE A 108 11.70 -3.27 2.30
C PHE A 108 11.80 -4.20 1.10
N PHE A 109 10.65 -4.51 0.50
CA PHE A 109 10.61 -5.19 -0.77
C PHE A 109 11.06 -4.22 -1.88
N LEU A 110 12.00 -4.66 -2.71
CA LEU A 110 12.41 -3.97 -3.92
C LEU A 110 11.48 -4.43 -5.05
N ASN A 111 10.57 -3.54 -5.47
CA ASN A 111 9.66 -3.84 -6.57
C ASN A 111 10.37 -3.69 -7.91
N ASP A 112 10.13 -4.65 -8.80
CA ASP A 112 10.51 -4.60 -10.21
C ASP A 112 9.44 -3.87 -11.06
N HIS A 113 8.27 -3.59 -10.49
CA HIS A 113 7.22 -2.76 -11.08
C HIS A 113 7.08 -1.46 -10.31
N TYR A 114 6.83 -0.36 -11.02
CA TYR A 114 6.67 0.95 -10.39
C TYR A 114 5.60 1.79 -11.07
N ILE A 115 5.05 2.73 -10.29
CA ILE A 115 4.06 3.68 -10.77
C ILE A 115 4.78 4.76 -11.58
N LEU A 116 4.32 4.98 -12.80
CA LEU A 116 4.81 6.02 -13.72
C LEU A 116 4.55 7.43 -13.16
N PRO A 117 5.42 8.41 -13.48
CA PRO A 117 5.16 9.81 -13.17
C PRO A 117 3.92 10.32 -13.92
N ARG A 118 3.28 11.36 -13.39
CA ARG A 118 1.98 11.87 -13.86
C ARG A 118 1.95 12.20 -15.36
N ASP A 119 3.01 12.76 -15.89
CA ASP A 119 3.18 13.08 -17.32
C ASP A 119 3.19 11.84 -18.25
N HIS A 120 3.20 10.62 -17.69
CA HIS A 120 3.12 9.36 -18.44
C HIS A 120 1.86 8.53 -18.14
N ARG A 121 0.98 9.00 -17.24
CA ARG A 121 -0.20 8.23 -16.79
C ARG A 121 -1.50 8.60 -17.47
N TYR A 122 -1.62 9.84 -17.92
CA TYR A 122 -2.89 10.38 -18.42
C TYR A 122 -2.90 10.44 -19.94
N VAL A 123 -3.90 9.80 -20.55
CA VAL A 123 -4.05 9.72 -22.01
C VAL A 123 -5.36 10.34 -22.45
N MET A 124 -5.34 11.07 -23.56
CA MET A 124 -6.55 11.58 -24.19
C MET A 124 -7.30 10.44 -24.91
N THR A 125 -8.60 10.31 -24.65
CA THR A 125 -9.49 9.34 -25.31
C THR A 125 -10.72 10.02 -25.86
N GLU A 126 -11.54 9.31 -26.65
CA GLU A 126 -12.84 9.83 -27.13
C GLU A 126 -13.81 10.22 -25.99
N ARG A 127 -13.61 9.67 -24.79
CA ARG A 127 -14.43 9.94 -23.59
C ARG A 127 -13.77 10.93 -22.63
N GLY A 128 -12.75 11.64 -23.09
CA GLY A 128 -11.91 12.55 -22.30
C GLY A 128 -10.66 11.87 -21.76
N VAL A 129 -9.99 12.53 -20.82
CA VAL A 129 -8.74 12.03 -20.24
C VAL A 129 -8.99 10.83 -19.34
N ARG A 130 -8.13 9.81 -19.45
CA ARG A 130 -8.16 8.61 -18.61
C ARG A 130 -6.77 8.28 -18.09
N GLN A 131 -6.71 7.58 -16.97
CA GLN A 131 -5.47 7.07 -16.39
C GLN A 131 -5.34 5.58 -16.67
N TYR A 132 -4.45 5.20 -17.58
CA TYR A 132 -4.26 3.80 -17.97
C TYR A 132 -2.79 3.43 -17.97
N THR A 133 -2.50 2.16 -17.68
CA THR A 133 -1.15 1.59 -17.71
C THR A 133 -0.19 2.40 -16.84
N SER A 134 -0.66 2.73 -15.63
CA SER A 134 0.05 3.53 -14.64
C SER A 134 1.21 2.77 -14.01
N VAL A 135 1.15 1.44 -13.99
CA VAL A 135 2.22 0.57 -13.51
C VAL A 135 3.08 0.12 -14.69
N TYR A 136 4.38 0.34 -14.58
CA TYR A 136 5.38 -0.05 -15.56
C TYR A 136 6.14 -1.30 -15.10
N ASP A 137 6.32 -2.27 -15.99
CA ASP A 137 7.23 -3.40 -15.80
C ASP A 137 8.68 -2.92 -16.00
N GLY A 138 9.37 -2.70 -14.89
CA GLY A 138 10.74 -2.20 -14.83
C GLY A 138 11.80 -3.29 -14.72
N LYS A 139 11.46 -4.58 -14.93
CA LYS A 139 12.39 -5.71 -14.73
C LYS A 139 13.70 -5.59 -15.51
N LYS A 140 13.69 -4.91 -16.66
CA LYS A 140 14.89 -4.73 -17.50
C LYS A 140 15.70 -3.50 -17.10
N GLU A 141 15.05 -2.51 -16.51
CA GLU A 141 15.65 -1.23 -16.15
C GLU A 141 16.22 -1.27 -14.73
N ILE A 142 15.55 -1.95 -13.80
CA ILE A 142 15.89 -1.99 -12.38
C ILE A 142 16.90 -3.12 -12.14
N LYS A 143 18.18 -2.86 -12.39
CA LYS A 143 19.25 -3.89 -12.34
C LYS A 143 19.43 -4.51 -10.96
N SER A 144 19.09 -3.77 -9.91
CA SER A 144 19.18 -4.23 -8.52
C SER A 144 18.36 -5.49 -8.22
N VAL A 145 17.30 -5.78 -8.99
CA VAL A 145 16.46 -6.99 -8.81
C VAL A 145 17.21 -8.28 -9.15
N GLU A 146 18.29 -8.22 -9.94
CA GLU A 146 19.19 -9.36 -10.19
C GLU A 146 19.82 -9.90 -8.90
N LYS A 147 19.88 -9.08 -7.84
CA LYS A 147 20.38 -9.42 -6.50
C LYS A 147 19.26 -9.82 -5.52
N GLY A 148 18.07 -10.08 -6.04
CA GLY A 148 16.85 -10.40 -5.29
C GLY A 148 15.98 -9.19 -4.97
N PHE A 149 14.78 -9.44 -4.45
CA PHE A 149 13.72 -8.44 -4.23
C PHE A 149 13.77 -7.74 -2.88
N ARG A 150 14.96 -7.57 -2.30
CA ARG A 150 15.14 -6.84 -1.03
C ARG A 150 15.83 -5.52 -1.31
N LEU A 151 15.32 -4.43 -0.74
CA LEU A 151 15.91 -3.10 -0.89
C LEU A 151 17.32 -3.09 -0.30
N ARG A 152 18.27 -2.53 -1.06
CA ARG A 152 19.70 -2.50 -0.70
C ARG A 152 20.26 -1.08 -0.68
N THR A 153 21.30 -0.91 0.11
CA THR A 153 22.11 0.33 0.17
C THR A 153 23.00 0.47 -1.07
N HIS A 154 23.72 1.58 -1.17
CA HIS A 154 24.59 1.96 -2.29
C HIS A 154 23.89 1.80 -3.65
N ASN A 155 22.66 2.32 -3.75
CA ASN A 155 21.84 2.26 -4.96
C ASN A 155 21.71 0.82 -5.52
N GLY A 156 21.36 -0.12 -4.63
CA GLY A 156 21.13 -1.51 -5.00
C GLY A 156 22.37 -2.40 -4.95
N GLN A 157 23.57 -1.82 -4.78
CA GLN A 157 24.83 -2.56 -4.85
C GLN A 157 25.32 -3.09 -3.50
N GLY A 158 24.82 -2.52 -2.41
CA GLY A 158 25.24 -2.80 -1.04
C GLY A 158 24.45 -3.92 -0.35
N GLN A 159 24.42 -3.82 0.98
CA GLN A 159 23.74 -4.78 1.85
C GLN A 159 22.24 -4.53 1.88
N VAL A 160 21.48 -5.53 2.30
CA VAL A 160 20.04 -5.36 2.54
C VAL A 160 19.84 -4.35 3.66
N TYR A 161 19.00 -3.35 3.42
CA TYR A 161 18.69 -2.33 4.42
C TYR A 161 17.66 -2.88 5.41
N GLN A 162 17.97 -2.75 6.71
CA GLN A 162 17.10 -3.15 7.80
C GLN A 162 16.81 -1.96 8.70
N THR A 163 15.57 -1.82 9.13
CA THR A 163 15.10 -0.73 9.99
C THR A 163 14.07 -1.23 11.00
N ASN A 164 13.41 -0.32 11.71
CA ASN A 164 12.35 -0.60 12.67
C ASN A 164 10.95 -0.37 12.08
N LEU A 165 9.91 -0.86 12.76
CA LEU A 165 8.53 -0.72 12.28
C LEU A 165 8.06 0.74 12.25
N LEU A 166 8.53 1.60 13.15
CA LEU A 166 8.17 3.02 13.11
C LEU A 166 8.59 3.67 11.78
N CYS A 167 9.82 3.40 11.32
CA CYS A 167 10.31 3.87 10.01
C CYS A 167 9.47 3.34 8.84
N LYS A 168 9.06 2.06 8.90
CA LYS A 168 8.15 1.45 7.91
C LYS A 168 6.80 2.18 7.86
N LEU A 169 6.21 2.48 9.02
CA LEU A 169 4.92 3.17 9.12
C LEU A 169 5.02 4.63 8.66
N LEU A 170 6.09 5.35 9.00
CA LEU A 170 6.34 6.70 8.47
C LEU A 170 6.45 6.69 6.95
N CYS A 171 7.14 5.71 6.37
CA CYS A 171 7.25 5.54 4.93
C CYS A 171 5.88 5.33 4.26
N LEU A 172 4.99 4.54 4.86
CA LEU A 172 3.61 4.38 4.37
C LEU A 172 2.83 5.70 4.45
N ILE A 173 2.84 6.37 5.61
CA ILE A 173 2.09 7.61 5.85
C ILE A 173 2.53 8.70 4.87
N VAL A 174 3.83 8.94 4.69
CA VAL A 174 4.32 10.00 3.79
C VAL A 174 3.96 9.74 2.32
N ASN A 175 4.07 8.48 1.85
CA ASN A 175 3.66 8.12 0.50
C ASN A 175 2.15 8.34 0.28
N LYS A 176 1.33 7.94 1.25
CA LYS A 176 -0.14 8.04 1.16
C LYS A 176 -0.63 9.48 1.29
N THR A 177 0.00 10.27 2.15
CA THR A 177 -0.24 11.72 2.29
C THR A 177 0.03 12.48 0.99
N ALA A 178 1.09 12.09 0.27
CA ALA A 178 1.42 12.67 -1.04
C ALA A 178 0.59 12.11 -2.21
N THR A 179 -0.42 11.28 -1.92
CA THR A 179 -1.32 10.64 -2.90
C THR A 179 -2.77 11.03 -2.66
N LEU A 180 -3.04 12.14 -1.95
CA LEU A 180 -4.36 12.75 -1.94
C LEU A 180 -4.70 13.24 -3.35
N ASP A 181 -5.97 13.15 -3.74
CA ASP A 181 -6.49 13.53 -5.05
C ASP A 181 -6.46 15.04 -5.32
N PRO A 182 -6.74 15.51 -6.55
CA PRO A 182 -6.77 16.94 -6.88
C PRO A 182 -7.78 17.76 -6.08
N SER A 183 -8.79 17.13 -5.49
CA SER A 183 -9.75 17.77 -4.59
C SER A 183 -9.25 17.84 -3.15
N GLY A 184 -8.17 17.13 -2.82
CA GLY A 184 -7.59 16.99 -1.48
C GLY A 184 -8.46 16.14 -0.56
N ILE A 185 -9.21 15.18 -1.10
CA ILE A 185 -10.26 14.46 -0.35
C ILE A 185 -9.91 12.98 -0.19
N GLY A 186 -9.94 12.21 -1.28
CA GLY A 186 -9.62 10.80 -1.29
C GLY A 186 -8.15 10.53 -1.59
N ILE A 187 -7.68 9.33 -1.28
CA ILE A 187 -6.39 8.83 -1.80
C ILE A 187 -6.62 8.26 -3.20
N GLU A 188 -5.74 8.63 -4.15
CA GLU A 188 -5.84 8.25 -5.56
C GLU A 188 -5.64 6.74 -5.77
N MET A 189 -6.45 6.17 -6.65
CA MET A 189 -6.29 4.81 -7.21
C MET A 189 -5.27 4.85 -8.37
N GLU A 190 -4.06 5.32 -8.08
CA GLU A 190 -3.03 5.68 -9.08
C GLU A 190 -2.21 4.51 -9.64
N ALA A 191 -2.58 3.27 -9.28
CA ALA A 191 -1.77 2.08 -9.50
C ALA A 191 -2.56 0.95 -10.18
N ASP A 192 -3.45 1.32 -11.11
CA ASP A 192 -4.26 0.45 -11.98
C ASP A 192 -5.23 -0.50 -11.24
N LYS A 193 -5.35 -0.38 -9.90
CA LYS A 193 -6.25 -1.18 -9.08
C LYS A 193 -7.11 -0.33 -8.15
N PRO A 194 -8.35 -0.79 -7.88
CA PRO A 194 -9.28 -0.07 -7.02
C PRO A 194 -8.89 -0.29 -5.55
N ASN A 195 -9.88 -0.43 -4.67
CA ASN A 195 -9.68 -0.76 -3.28
C ASN A 195 -10.45 -2.04 -2.90
N TRP A 196 -10.85 -2.19 -1.63
CA TRP A 196 -11.66 -3.32 -1.14
C TRP A 196 -12.88 -3.62 -2.02
N TYR A 197 -13.57 -2.57 -2.49
CA TYR A 197 -14.68 -2.72 -3.41
C TYR A 197 -14.16 -2.96 -4.84
N ASP A 198 -13.71 -4.19 -5.09
CA ASP A 198 -13.00 -4.55 -6.32
C ASP A 198 -13.87 -4.39 -7.58
N ALA A 199 -15.20 -4.44 -7.43
CA ALA A 199 -16.13 -4.23 -8.53
C ALA A 199 -16.16 -2.79 -9.08
N LEU A 200 -15.53 -1.83 -8.39
CA LEU A 200 -15.23 -0.48 -8.90
C LEU A 200 -13.91 -0.43 -9.69
N ASN A 201 -13.57 -1.51 -10.37
CA ASN A 201 -12.33 -1.67 -11.15
C ASN A 201 -12.18 -0.70 -12.34
N GLY A 202 -13.18 0.13 -12.64
CA GLY A 202 -13.07 1.21 -13.62
C GLY A 202 -12.58 2.54 -13.04
N LEU A 203 -12.71 2.74 -11.72
CA LEU A 203 -12.29 3.97 -11.04
C LEU A 203 -10.80 4.34 -11.23
N PRO A 204 -9.83 3.40 -11.23
CA PRO A 204 -8.44 3.75 -11.55
C PRO A 204 -8.30 4.47 -12.90
N GLY A 205 -9.12 4.09 -13.88
CA GLY A 205 -9.22 4.72 -15.20
C GLY A 205 -9.79 6.14 -15.19
N LEU A 206 -10.68 6.42 -14.23
CA LEU A 206 -11.40 7.69 -14.08
C LEU A 206 -10.72 8.67 -13.11
N LEU A 207 -9.44 8.44 -12.80
CA LEU A 207 -8.71 9.21 -11.77
C LEU A 207 -9.47 9.16 -10.43
N GLY A 208 -9.92 7.95 -10.12
CA GLY A 208 -10.72 7.66 -8.95
C GLY A 208 -9.93 7.77 -7.66
N SER A 209 -10.64 8.08 -6.58
CA SER A 209 -10.10 8.14 -5.23
C SER A 209 -11.15 7.73 -4.22
N SER A 210 -10.71 7.46 -2.99
CA SER A 210 -11.60 7.06 -1.90
C SER A 210 -11.24 7.71 -0.57
N ILE A 211 -12.27 8.09 0.18
CA ILE A 211 -12.13 8.64 1.53
C ILE A 211 -11.76 7.54 2.54
N SER A 212 -12.05 6.26 2.27
CA SER A 212 -11.73 5.15 3.18
C SER A 212 -10.24 5.13 3.52
N GLU A 213 -9.39 5.19 2.50
CA GLU A 213 -7.93 5.18 2.67
C GLU A 213 -7.43 6.49 3.29
N THR A 214 -8.09 7.63 3.02
CA THR A 214 -7.81 8.90 3.71
C THR A 214 -8.09 8.80 5.22
N LEU A 215 -9.18 8.14 5.61
CA LEU A 215 -9.53 7.93 7.01
C LEU A 215 -8.56 6.94 7.68
N GLU A 216 -8.17 5.87 6.98
CA GLU A 216 -7.10 4.98 7.47
C GLU A 216 -5.76 5.71 7.61
N LEU A 217 -5.44 6.69 6.76
CA LEU A 217 -4.25 7.54 6.92
C LEU A 217 -4.27 8.29 8.25
N LYS A 218 -5.42 8.86 8.64
CA LYS A 218 -5.60 9.47 9.97
C LYS A 218 -5.45 8.44 11.08
N ARG A 219 -6.00 7.23 10.92
CA ARG A 219 -5.87 6.16 11.92
C ARG A 219 -4.40 5.77 12.15
N TYR A 220 -3.60 5.64 11.09
CA TYR A 220 -2.16 5.39 11.19
C TYR A 220 -1.41 6.53 11.90
N ALA A 221 -1.75 7.78 11.57
CA ALA A 221 -1.12 8.94 12.21
C ALA A 221 -1.46 9.04 13.71
N LEU A 222 -2.73 8.80 14.07
CA LEU A 222 -3.19 8.74 15.46
C LEU A 222 -2.51 7.61 16.22
N PHE A 223 -2.43 6.41 15.63
CA PHE A 223 -1.74 5.27 16.24
C PHE A 223 -0.28 5.61 16.58
N LEU A 224 0.47 6.20 15.64
CA LEU A 224 1.87 6.55 15.90
C LEU A 224 2.00 7.65 16.97
N LEU A 225 1.16 8.68 16.96
CA LEU A 225 1.18 9.71 18.01
C LEU A 225 0.95 9.08 19.39
N GLN A 226 -0.11 8.28 19.52
CA GLN A 226 -0.44 7.59 20.77
C GLN A 226 0.65 6.62 21.21
N ALA A 227 1.27 5.91 20.26
CA ALA A 227 2.36 5.00 20.56
C ALA A 227 3.63 5.73 21.03
N ILE A 228 3.98 6.86 20.42
CA ILE A 228 5.09 7.71 20.85
C ILE A 228 4.85 8.23 22.27
N ASP A 229 3.63 8.67 22.58
CA ASP A 229 3.21 9.08 23.91
C ASP A 229 3.30 7.94 24.93
N ALA A 230 2.76 6.76 24.60
CA ALA A 230 2.76 5.59 25.48
C ALA A 230 4.15 5.03 25.76
N ILE A 231 5.08 5.11 24.80
CA ILE A 231 6.50 4.75 25.00
C ILE A 231 7.23 5.78 25.86
N GLY A 232 6.72 7.02 25.94
CA GLY A 232 7.34 8.11 26.69
C GLY A 232 8.54 8.73 25.97
N LEU A 233 8.50 8.82 24.64
CA LEU A 233 9.55 9.50 23.88
C LEU A 233 9.37 11.02 23.95
N ASP A 234 10.40 11.72 24.44
CA ASP A 234 10.44 13.17 24.45
C ASP A 234 10.74 13.76 23.05
N ASP A 235 10.43 15.03 22.87
CA ASP A 235 10.57 15.76 21.59
C ASP A 235 12.00 15.84 21.04
N ARG A 236 13.01 15.65 21.90
CA ARG A 236 14.44 15.65 21.53
C ARG A 236 14.95 14.26 21.18
N ALA A 237 14.20 13.20 21.49
CA ALA A 237 14.55 11.86 21.06
C ALA A 237 14.63 11.79 19.52
N GLU A 238 15.48 10.92 19.01
CA GLU A 238 15.82 10.83 17.59
C GLU A 238 15.63 9.40 17.09
N ILE A 239 15.02 9.26 15.91
CA ILE A 239 14.87 7.99 15.21
C ILE A 239 15.69 8.05 13.92
N PRO A 240 16.63 7.11 13.71
CA PRO A 240 17.35 7.04 12.44
C PRO A 240 16.41 6.59 11.32
N VAL A 241 16.44 7.31 10.21
CA VAL A 241 15.75 6.97 8.97
C VAL A 241 16.68 7.22 7.78
N PHE A 242 16.57 6.43 6.73
CA PHE A 242 17.38 6.63 5.53
C PHE A 242 17.12 8.01 4.89
N ILE A 243 18.17 8.63 4.35
CA ILE A 243 18.19 10.05 3.95
C ILE A 243 17.09 10.45 2.95
N GLU A 244 16.68 9.55 2.07
CA GLU A 244 15.59 9.78 1.11
C GLU A 244 14.24 9.93 1.83
N LEU A 245 13.97 9.11 2.85
CA LEU A 245 12.75 9.22 3.65
C LEU A 245 12.78 10.46 4.55
N PHE A 246 13.93 10.78 5.15
CA PHE A 246 14.12 12.01 5.92
C PHE A 246 13.73 13.24 5.09
N SER A 247 14.29 13.32 3.87
CA SER A 247 14.05 14.43 2.94
C SER A 247 12.59 14.47 2.50
N PHE A 248 11.99 13.31 2.21
CA PHE A 248 10.59 13.23 1.79
C PHE A 248 9.65 13.75 2.89
N ILE A 249 9.83 13.30 4.14
CA ILE A 249 9.00 13.74 5.27
C ILE A 249 9.13 15.25 5.47
N ARG A 250 10.35 15.80 5.46
CA ARG A 250 10.56 17.24 5.65
C ARG A 250 9.91 18.08 4.55
N ASN A 251 10.20 17.76 3.29
CA ASN A 251 9.66 18.50 2.14
C ASN A 251 8.12 18.44 2.11
N LEU A 252 7.53 17.27 2.41
CA LEU A 252 6.07 17.15 2.47
C LEU A 252 5.47 17.86 3.68
N THR A 253 6.18 17.90 4.82
CA THR A 253 5.75 18.67 6.01
C THR A 253 5.65 20.16 5.70
N ASP A 254 6.61 20.70 4.93
CA ASP A 254 6.60 22.10 4.50
C ASP A 254 5.41 22.37 3.57
N VAL A 255 5.15 21.50 2.58
CA VAL A 255 3.98 21.61 1.68
C VAL A 255 2.67 21.51 2.45
N LEU A 256 2.56 20.59 3.42
CA LEU A 256 1.40 20.49 4.30
C LEU A 256 1.16 21.77 5.10
N ALA A 257 2.23 22.52 5.41
CA ALA A 257 2.18 23.75 6.18
C ALA A 257 1.79 24.98 5.36
N THR A 258 2.17 25.03 4.09
CA THR A 258 2.02 26.24 3.26
C THR A 258 0.88 26.16 2.26
N GLU A 259 0.50 24.97 1.81
CA GLU A 259 -0.43 24.80 0.67
C GLU A 259 -1.83 24.40 1.13
N ASN A 260 -2.73 25.37 1.22
CA ASN A 260 -4.14 25.11 1.55
C ASN A 260 -4.98 24.80 0.31
N GLU A 261 -4.59 25.28 -0.86
CA GLU A 261 -5.31 25.03 -2.12
C GLU A 261 -5.09 23.58 -2.58
N PRO A 262 -6.15 22.75 -2.69
CA PRO A 262 -6.01 21.31 -2.91
C PRO A 262 -5.28 20.93 -4.20
N LEU A 263 -5.55 21.66 -5.29
CA LEU A 263 -4.91 21.40 -6.57
C LEU A 263 -3.41 21.75 -6.55
N GLU A 264 -3.03 22.83 -5.88
CA GLU A 264 -1.62 23.22 -5.73
C GLU A 264 -0.87 22.28 -4.77
N TYR A 265 -1.54 21.83 -3.70
CA TYR A 265 -1.04 20.76 -2.84
C TYR A 265 -0.79 19.48 -3.66
N TRP A 266 -1.78 19.04 -4.46
CA TRP A 266 -1.66 17.85 -5.31
C TRP A 266 -0.46 17.95 -6.26
N LYS A 267 -0.24 19.09 -6.90
CA LYS A 267 0.93 19.34 -7.76
C LYS A 267 2.23 19.18 -6.96
N LYS A 268 2.42 19.99 -5.91
CA LYS A 268 3.67 20.04 -5.12
C LYS A 268 3.97 18.72 -4.41
N ALA A 269 2.97 18.11 -3.76
CA ALA A 269 3.13 16.83 -3.09
C ALA A 269 3.45 15.70 -4.09
N GLY A 270 2.80 15.72 -5.25
CA GLY A 270 3.09 14.77 -6.33
C GLY A 270 4.51 14.90 -6.87
N ASP A 271 5.03 16.11 -7.04
CA ASP A 271 6.40 16.33 -7.52
C ASP A 271 7.43 15.74 -6.53
N ILE A 272 7.24 16.00 -5.23
CA ILE A 272 8.08 15.44 -4.18
C ILE A 272 8.00 13.91 -4.17
N LYS A 273 6.79 13.34 -4.29
CA LYS A 273 6.55 11.88 -4.34
C LYS A 273 7.24 11.24 -5.54
N GLU A 274 7.12 11.82 -6.72
CA GLU A 274 7.74 11.31 -7.95
C GLU A 274 9.27 11.39 -7.87
N MET A 275 9.82 12.47 -7.33
CA MET A 275 11.27 12.59 -7.07
C MET A 275 11.76 11.51 -6.11
N TYR A 276 11.05 11.30 -4.99
CA TYR A 276 11.38 10.24 -4.02
C TYR A 276 11.30 8.84 -4.66
N ARG A 277 10.21 8.52 -5.37
CA ARG A 277 10.04 7.22 -6.04
C ARG A 277 11.12 6.97 -7.09
N LYS A 278 11.56 8.03 -7.79
CA LYS A 278 12.67 7.94 -8.74
C LYS A 278 14.00 7.69 -8.04
N SER A 279 14.27 8.35 -6.92
CA SER A 279 15.56 8.22 -6.21
C SER A 279 15.76 6.84 -5.60
N VAL A 280 14.69 6.21 -5.10
CA VAL A 280 14.78 4.90 -4.42
C VAL A 280 14.60 3.69 -5.35
N ARG A 281 14.42 3.92 -6.67
CA ARG A 281 13.99 2.89 -7.63
C ARG A 281 14.94 1.71 -7.73
N GLU A 282 16.24 1.97 -7.67
CA GLU A 282 17.30 0.95 -7.75
C GLU A 282 17.78 0.48 -6.37
N GLY A 283 17.23 1.02 -5.29
CA GLY A 283 17.82 0.96 -3.97
C GLY A 283 18.00 2.36 -3.38
N ILE A 284 18.55 2.41 -2.18
CA ILE A 284 18.79 3.66 -1.45
C ILE A 284 20.28 3.92 -1.33
N ASN A 285 20.66 5.15 -0.99
CA ASN A 285 22.02 5.49 -0.63
C ASN A 285 22.50 4.60 0.54
N GLY A 286 21.75 4.56 1.63
CA GLY A 286 22.07 3.78 2.83
C GLY A 286 22.53 4.61 4.03
N ASP A 287 22.90 5.88 3.81
CA ASP A 287 23.11 6.84 4.89
C ASP A 287 21.79 7.10 5.65
N GLU A 288 21.88 7.17 6.98
CA GLU A 288 20.76 7.48 7.87
C GLU A 288 20.92 8.86 8.49
N GLU A 289 19.79 9.55 8.63
CA GLU A 289 19.67 10.82 9.33
C GLU A 289 18.74 10.66 10.54
N ASN A 290 19.04 11.41 11.60
CA ASN A 290 18.28 11.37 12.83
C ASN A 290 17.06 12.30 12.74
N LEU A 291 15.87 11.71 12.64
CA LEU A 291 14.61 12.45 12.66
C LEU A 291 14.13 12.61 14.11
N ARG A 292 14.04 13.85 14.57
CA ARG A 292 13.57 14.17 15.93
C ARG A 292 12.07 13.89 16.09
N ILE A 293 11.68 13.46 17.29
CA ILE A 293 10.27 13.17 17.62
C ILE A 293 9.38 14.39 17.43
N TYR A 294 9.83 15.61 17.75
CA TYR A 294 9.01 16.81 17.49
C TYR A 294 8.67 16.98 16.00
N VAL A 295 9.59 16.62 15.08
CA VAL A 295 9.36 16.69 13.64
C VAL A 295 8.34 15.64 13.23
N ILE A 296 8.46 14.42 13.76
CA ILE A 296 7.49 13.34 13.54
C ILE A 296 6.11 13.77 14.03
N ARG A 297 5.97 14.28 15.26
CA ARG A 297 4.69 14.77 15.79
C ARG A 297 4.10 15.87 14.91
N THR A 298 4.92 16.85 14.52
CA THR A 298 4.49 17.95 13.66
C THR A 298 3.96 17.43 12.33
N PHE A 299 4.68 16.50 11.69
CA PHE A 299 4.24 15.86 10.46
C PHE A 299 2.92 15.12 10.65
N LEU A 300 2.81 14.24 11.64
CA LEU A 300 1.61 13.43 11.90
C LEU A 300 0.38 14.29 12.23
N MET A 301 0.54 15.34 13.04
CA MET A 301 -0.54 16.28 13.33
C MET A 301 -1.03 16.99 12.08
N ARG A 302 -0.11 17.44 11.21
CA ARG A 302 -0.48 18.08 9.93
C ARG A 302 -1.19 17.11 8.98
N VAL A 303 -0.83 15.83 9.00
CA VAL A 303 -1.54 14.78 8.27
C VAL A 303 -2.98 14.67 8.79
N ILE A 304 -3.16 14.62 10.11
CA ILE A 304 -4.49 14.54 10.75
C ILE A 304 -5.33 15.77 10.38
N ASP A 305 -4.77 16.98 10.52
CA ASP A 305 -5.48 18.23 10.17
C ASP A 305 -5.93 18.23 8.70
N ARG A 306 -5.08 17.74 7.79
CA ARG A 306 -5.39 17.62 6.37
C ARG A 306 -6.53 16.61 6.12
N VAL A 307 -6.50 15.46 6.79
CA VAL A 307 -7.57 14.47 6.71
C VAL A 307 -8.88 15.01 7.28
N ASP A 308 -8.84 15.77 8.37
CA ASP A 308 -10.04 16.38 8.96
C ASP A 308 -10.67 17.41 8.01
N MET A 309 -9.84 18.20 7.32
CA MET A 309 -10.30 19.08 6.24
C MET A 309 -10.89 18.30 5.07
N ALA A 310 -10.25 17.19 4.67
CA ALA A 310 -10.72 16.30 3.61
C ALA A 310 -12.09 15.70 3.93
N GLU A 311 -12.27 15.13 5.13
CA GLU A 311 -13.53 14.54 5.59
C GLU A 311 -14.65 15.59 5.62
N LYS A 312 -14.37 16.78 6.14
CA LYS A 312 -15.34 17.89 6.16
C LYS A 312 -15.76 18.29 4.74
N LYS A 313 -14.81 18.38 3.82
CA LYS A 313 -15.05 18.74 2.42
C LYS A 313 -15.75 17.62 1.62
N ALA A 314 -15.56 16.37 2.01
CA ALA A 314 -16.21 15.24 1.37
C ALA A 314 -17.73 15.25 1.55
N ARG A 315 -18.22 15.77 2.68
CA ARG A 315 -19.63 15.67 3.05
C ARG A 315 -20.55 16.43 2.09
N SER A 316 -21.69 15.81 1.77
CA SER A 316 -22.74 16.44 0.96
C SER A 316 -23.48 17.51 1.75
N ASP A 317 -24.32 18.31 1.07
CA ASP A 317 -25.18 19.32 1.72
C ASP A 317 -26.13 18.72 2.76
N GLN A 318 -26.51 17.45 2.61
CA GLN A 318 -27.32 16.70 3.57
C GLN A 318 -26.48 16.07 4.71
N GLY A 319 -25.17 16.28 4.72
CA GLY A 319 -24.24 15.78 5.74
C GLY A 319 -23.78 14.33 5.56
N PHE A 320 -24.19 13.67 4.48
CA PHE A 320 -23.72 12.32 4.15
C PHE A 320 -22.28 12.33 3.70
N LEU A 321 -21.60 11.19 3.84
CA LEU A 321 -20.21 10.99 3.46
C LEU A 321 -20.14 10.09 2.20
N PRO A 322 -20.06 10.67 0.99
CA PRO A 322 -19.67 9.91 -0.19
C PRO A 322 -18.31 9.24 0.03
N THR A 323 -18.19 7.99 -0.39
CA THR A 323 -16.98 7.21 -0.17
C THR A 323 -16.00 7.32 -1.32
N TYR A 324 -16.52 7.24 -2.55
CA TYR A 324 -15.74 7.20 -3.77
C TYR A 324 -15.98 8.42 -4.63
N PHE A 325 -14.92 8.85 -5.31
CA PHE A 325 -14.92 9.99 -6.19
C PHE A 325 -14.23 9.63 -7.50
N PHE A 326 -14.58 10.33 -8.57
CA PHE A 326 -13.76 10.36 -9.77
C PHE A 326 -13.58 11.79 -10.27
N HIS A 327 -12.51 12.03 -11.04
CA HIS A 327 -12.09 13.37 -11.42
C HIS A 327 -12.05 13.51 -12.95
N GLU A 328 -13.02 14.23 -13.49
CA GLU A 328 -13.05 14.60 -14.90
C GLU A 328 -12.03 15.72 -15.15
N VAL A 329 -11.08 15.49 -16.04
CA VAL A 329 -10.13 16.54 -16.46
C VAL A 329 -10.83 17.49 -17.40
N THR A 330 -11.02 18.74 -16.98
CA THR A 330 -11.72 19.77 -17.76
C THR A 330 -10.79 20.63 -18.59
N GLN A 331 -9.51 20.67 -18.25
CA GLN A 331 -8.46 21.36 -18.98
C GLN A 331 -7.17 20.55 -18.93
N CYS A 332 -6.46 20.43 -20.06
CA CYS A 332 -5.17 19.75 -20.13
C CYS A 332 -4.30 20.33 -21.25
N GLU A 333 -2.99 20.11 -21.13
CA GLU A 333 -2.01 20.40 -22.18
C GLU A 333 -1.42 19.11 -22.75
N ALA A 334 -1.01 19.11 -24.01
CA ALA A 334 -0.26 18.00 -24.57
C ALA A 334 1.12 17.93 -23.93
N VAL A 335 1.57 16.72 -23.57
CA VAL A 335 2.96 16.51 -23.16
C VAL A 335 3.83 16.75 -24.39
N LYS A 336 4.80 17.68 -24.30
CA LYS A 336 5.79 17.88 -25.38
C LYS A 336 6.48 16.55 -25.63
N GLU A 337 6.58 16.14 -26.90
CA GLU A 337 7.27 14.91 -27.28
C GLU A 337 8.64 14.88 -26.62
N SER A 338 8.77 13.99 -25.64
CA SER A 338 10.03 13.57 -25.06
C SER A 338 10.16 12.08 -25.38
N ASP A 339 11.38 11.58 -25.53
CA ASP A 339 11.67 10.19 -25.92
C ASP A 339 11.08 9.11 -24.97
N LYS A 340 10.41 9.52 -23.88
CA LYS A 340 9.87 8.63 -22.84
C LYS A 340 8.35 8.72 -22.67
N ALA A 341 7.71 9.82 -23.08
CA ALA A 341 6.26 9.95 -22.94
C ALA A 341 5.55 9.07 -23.98
N LYS A 342 4.51 8.34 -23.55
CA LYS A 342 3.64 7.61 -24.48
C LYS A 342 2.94 8.63 -25.39
N HIS A 343 2.83 8.31 -26.68
CA HIS A 343 2.11 9.16 -27.62
C HIS A 343 0.66 9.38 -27.15
N GLY A 344 0.20 10.63 -27.16
CA GLY A 344 -1.15 10.99 -26.68
C GLY A 344 -1.27 11.27 -25.18
N CYS A 345 -0.15 11.30 -24.44
CA CYS A 345 -0.16 11.75 -23.04
C CYS A 345 -0.49 13.24 -22.89
N VAL A 346 -1.18 13.57 -21.81
CA VAL A 346 -1.57 14.94 -21.46
C VAL A 346 -1.21 15.28 -20.02
N VAL A 347 -1.06 16.57 -19.74
CA VAL A 347 -0.90 17.14 -18.40
C VAL A 347 -2.24 17.75 -17.97
N PRO A 348 -2.96 17.15 -17.00
CA PRO A 348 -4.17 17.74 -16.45
C PRO A 348 -3.88 19.08 -15.74
N LEU A 349 -4.69 20.09 -16.02
CA LEU A 349 -4.60 21.43 -15.44
C LEU A 349 -5.77 21.76 -14.51
N ALA A 350 -6.95 21.22 -14.80
CA ALA A 350 -8.16 21.45 -14.01
C ALA A 350 -9.03 20.19 -13.97
N PHE A 351 -9.75 20.04 -12.86
CA PHE A 351 -10.55 18.86 -12.59
C PHE A 351 -11.95 19.25 -12.09
N LYS A 352 -12.93 18.42 -12.43
CA LYS A 352 -14.26 18.42 -11.83
C LYS A 352 -14.46 17.10 -11.09
N ARG A 353 -14.65 17.18 -9.77
CA ARG A 353 -14.98 16.03 -8.92
C ARG A 353 -16.42 15.59 -9.16
N HIS A 354 -16.62 14.29 -9.24
CA HIS A 354 -17.91 13.63 -9.23
C HIS A 354 -17.97 12.64 -8.06
N ASP A 355 -19.00 12.77 -7.24
CA ASP A 355 -19.22 11.90 -6.08
C ASP A 355 -20.07 10.70 -6.53
N LEU A 356 -19.65 9.48 -6.20
CA LEU A 356 -20.50 8.31 -6.41
C LEU A 356 -21.63 8.26 -5.37
N PRO A 357 -22.70 7.46 -5.61
CA PRO A 357 -23.71 7.17 -4.59
C PRO A 357 -23.07 6.67 -3.29
N LEU A 358 -23.81 6.68 -2.19
CA LEU A 358 -23.25 6.30 -0.90
C LEU A 358 -22.76 4.84 -0.90
N PHE A 359 -21.61 4.58 -0.28
CA PHE A 359 -21.13 3.23 0.02
C PHE A 359 -20.97 3.11 1.53
N LEU A 360 -21.22 1.92 2.06
CA LEU A 360 -21.14 1.66 3.49
C LEU A 360 -19.69 1.75 4.00
N GLU A 361 -18.73 1.40 3.15
CA GLU A 361 -17.31 1.32 3.48
C GLU A 361 -16.77 2.61 4.12
N GLY A 362 -17.02 3.78 3.52
CA GLY A 362 -16.53 5.06 4.05
C GLY A 362 -17.05 5.35 5.47
N TYR A 363 -18.28 4.94 5.79
CA TYR A 363 -18.84 5.08 7.13
C TYR A 363 -18.19 4.12 8.13
N VAL A 364 -17.86 2.89 7.71
CA VAL A 364 -17.16 1.91 8.54
C VAL A 364 -15.76 2.43 8.91
N HIS A 365 -15.02 2.99 7.96
CA HIS A 365 -13.70 3.59 8.25
C HIS A 365 -13.82 4.87 9.07
N ALA A 366 -14.83 5.71 8.82
CA ALA A 366 -15.05 6.91 9.61
C ALA A 366 -15.31 6.58 11.09
N LEU A 367 -16.11 5.53 11.37
CA LEU A 367 -16.37 5.07 12.75
C LEU A 367 -15.08 4.72 13.51
N ARG A 368 -14.04 4.19 12.83
CA ARG A 368 -12.75 3.81 13.44
C ARG A 368 -11.91 5.01 13.88
N THR A 369 -12.23 6.22 13.39
CA THR A 369 -11.46 7.45 13.69
C THR A 369 -12.28 8.50 14.44
N MET A 370 -13.52 8.18 14.84
CA MET A 370 -14.35 9.08 15.62
C MET A 370 -13.77 9.32 17.02
N PRO A 371 -13.78 10.57 17.52
CA PRO A 371 -13.18 10.94 18.81
C PRO A 371 -13.94 10.41 20.03
N GLY A 372 -15.17 9.91 19.86
CA GLY A 372 -16.00 9.46 20.97
C GLY A 372 -17.31 8.79 20.57
N ALA A 373 -17.96 8.19 21.58
CA ALA A 373 -19.17 7.40 21.40
C ALA A 373 -20.38 8.22 20.90
N GLN A 374 -20.43 9.52 21.21
CA GLN A 374 -21.51 10.39 20.74
C GLN A 374 -21.43 10.61 19.23
N GLN A 375 -20.26 11.04 18.73
CA GLN A 375 -20.04 11.27 17.30
C GLN A 375 -20.19 9.97 16.50
N ALA A 376 -19.71 8.85 17.05
CA ALA A 376 -19.93 7.53 16.46
C ALA A 376 -21.43 7.17 16.37
N ARG A 377 -22.22 7.51 17.40
CA ARG A 377 -23.68 7.30 17.39
C ARG A 377 -24.40 8.20 16.39
N GLU A 378 -23.96 9.45 16.25
CA GLU A 378 -24.50 10.38 15.25
C GLU A 378 -24.23 9.86 13.83
N LEU A 379 -23.00 9.42 13.55
CA LEU A 379 -22.63 8.80 12.27
C LEU A 379 -23.42 7.51 12.01
N TYR A 380 -23.54 6.64 13.01
CA TYR A 380 -24.35 5.43 12.93
C TYR A 380 -25.82 5.74 12.58
N ASN A 381 -26.40 6.75 13.23
CA ASN A 381 -27.77 7.17 12.99
C ASN A 381 -27.95 7.77 11.59
N SER A 382 -26.97 8.53 11.08
CA SER A 382 -27.05 9.09 9.72
C SER A 382 -27.10 7.99 8.66
N VAL A 383 -26.29 6.93 8.80
CA VAL A 383 -26.36 5.75 7.91
C VAL A 383 -27.74 5.12 7.93
N ARG A 384 -28.37 4.99 9.11
CA ARG A 384 -29.73 4.42 9.24
C ARG A 384 -30.83 5.26 8.57
N THR A 385 -30.58 6.54 8.36
CA THR A 385 -31.50 7.43 7.64
C THR A 385 -31.25 7.47 6.13
N SER A 386 -30.11 6.92 5.67
CA SER A 386 -29.71 6.89 4.27
C SER A 386 -30.30 5.70 3.49
N GLU A 387 -30.08 5.70 2.17
CA GLU A 387 -30.44 4.58 1.28
C GLU A 387 -29.58 3.31 1.49
N LEU A 388 -28.54 3.39 2.32
CA LEU A 388 -27.74 2.22 2.72
C LEU A 388 -28.50 1.31 3.70
N PHE A 389 -29.51 1.80 4.43
CA PHE A 389 -30.25 0.97 5.37
C PHE A 389 -31.49 0.34 4.74
N ASP A 390 -31.49 -0.98 4.58
CA ASP A 390 -32.66 -1.71 4.12
C ASP A 390 -33.67 -1.83 5.27
N ARG A 391 -34.82 -1.13 5.12
CA ARG A 391 -35.87 -1.07 6.14
C ARG A 391 -36.61 -2.40 6.33
N LYS A 392 -36.64 -3.26 5.32
CA LYS A 392 -37.35 -4.54 5.34
C LYS A 392 -36.49 -5.61 6.02
N LEU A 393 -35.22 -5.71 5.62
CA LEU A 393 -34.25 -6.66 6.18
C LEU A 393 -33.66 -6.19 7.51
N LYS A 394 -33.76 -4.88 7.81
CA LYS A 394 -33.10 -4.23 8.95
C LYS A 394 -31.58 -4.42 8.94
N MET A 395 -31.01 -4.43 7.73
CA MET A 395 -29.59 -4.65 7.45
C MET A 395 -29.03 -3.48 6.63
N TYR A 396 -27.72 -3.41 6.49
CA TYR A 396 -27.04 -2.37 5.72
C TYR A 396 -26.60 -2.95 4.39
N LYS A 397 -26.95 -2.26 3.29
CA LYS A 397 -26.44 -2.57 1.96
C LYS A 397 -25.03 -2.02 1.82
N VAL A 398 -24.20 -2.69 1.04
CA VAL A 398 -22.82 -2.25 0.76
C VAL A 398 -22.77 -0.94 -0.03
N ASN A 399 -23.80 -0.63 -0.83
CA ASN A 399 -23.95 0.64 -1.55
C ASN A 399 -25.41 1.04 -1.79
N ALA A 400 -25.62 2.32 -2.06
CA ALA A 400 -26.86 2.89 -2.58
C ALA A 400 -27.00 2.61 -4.10
N PRO A 401 -28.19 2.76 -4.70
CA PRO A 401 -28.42 2.38 -6.09
C PRO A 401 -27.44 3.01 -7.09
N LEU A 402 -26.84 2.19 -7.94
CA LEU A 402 -25.89 2.62 -8.97
C LEU A 402 -26.55 2.89 -10.33
N ALA A 403 -27.89 2.82 -10.44
CA ALA A 403 -28.60 2.87 -11.71
C ALA A 403 -28.33 4.15 -12.54
N SER A 404 -28.02 5.27 -11.88
CA SER A 404 -27.68 6.55 -12.53
C SER A 404 -26.22 6.66 -12.96
N GLN A 405 -25.37 5.69 -12.61
CA GLN A 405 -23.94 5.72 -12.88
C GLN A 405 -23.59 5.11 -14.24
N THR A 406 -22.47 5.56 -14.80
CA THR A 406 -21.87 5.03 -16.03
C THR A 406 -21.30 3.63 -15.81
N ASP A 407 -21.27 2.80 -16.86
CA ASP A 407 -20.58 1.50 -16.84
C ASP A 407 -19.06 1.65 -16.67
N GLU A 408 -18.50 2.84 -16.90
CA GLU A 408 -17.07 3.12 -16.72
C GLU A 408 -16.61 3.05 -15.26
N ILE A 409 -17.52 3.08 -14.26
CA ILE A 409 -17.11 2.94 -12.85
C ILE A 409 -16.62 1.52 -12.53
N GLY A 410 -16.97 0.54 -13.36
CA GLY A 410 -16.58 -0.85 -13.20
C GLY A 410 -17.76 -1.81 -13.24
N ARG A 411 -17.44 -3.09 -13.10
CA ARG A 411 -18.41 -4.20 -13.20
C ARG A 411 -19.54 -4.15 -12.17
N ALA A 412 -19.39 -3.39 -11.08
CA ALA A 412 -20.45 -3.14 -10.10
C ALA A 412 -21.75 -2.64 -10.75
N ARG A 413 -21.64 -1.82 -11.80
CA ARG A 413 -22.80 -1.27 -12.52
C ARG A 413 -23.58 -2.33 -13.31
N VAL A 414 -22.92 -3.44 -13.68
CA VAL A 414 -23.50 -4.54 -14.46
C VAL A 414 -24.27 -5.52 -13.57
N PHE A 415 -23.89 -5.64 -12.30
CA PHE A 415 -24.55 -6.55 -11.37
C PHE A 415 -25.98 -6.10 -11.06
N PRO A 416 -26.97 -7.01 -11.08
CA PRO A 416 -28.31 -6.70 -10.62
C PRO A 416 -28.30 -6.22 -9.14
N PRO A 417 -29.18 -5.27 -8.75
CA PRO A 417 -29.34 -4.88 -7.35
C PRO A 417 -29.61 -6.08 -6.44
N GLY A 418 -28.87 -6.18 -5.34
CA GLY A 418 -28.91 -7.28 -4.37
C GLY A 418 -28.00 -8.47 -4.71
N TRP A 419 -27.15 -8.36 -5.73
CA TRP A 419 -26.25 -9.43 -6.16
C TRP A 419 -24.78 -9.02 -6.07
N LEU A 420 -23.95 -9.95 -5.58
CA LEU A 420 -22.51 -9.76 -5.37
C LEU A 420 -22.21 -8.45 -4.63
N GLU A 421 -21.49 -7.50 -5.23
CA GLU A 421 -21.16 -6.24 -4.58
C GLU A 421 -22.22 -5.14 -4.77
N ASN A 422 -23.22 -5.27 -5.65
CA ASN A 422 -24.18 -4.17 -5.90
C ASN A 422 -25.46 -4.28 -5.04
N GLU A 423 -25.66 -3.38 -4.09
CA GLU A 423 -26.83 -3.29 -3.20
C GLU A 423 -27.11 -4.56 -2.37
N SER A 424 -26.16 -5.49 -2.29
CA SER A 424 -26.20 -6.63 -1.37
C SER A 424 -25.93 -6.21 0.07
N VAL A 425 -26.21 -7.10 1.03
CA VAL A 425 -25.90 -6.91 2.46
C VAL A 425 -24.52 -7.44 2.79
#